data_AF-A0AAD1WDA3-F1
#
_entry.id   AF-A0AAD1WDA3-F1
#
_cell.length_a   1.000
_cell.length_b   1.000
_cell.length_c   1.000
_cell.angle_alpha   90.00
_cell.angle_beta   90.00
_cell.angle_gamma   90.00
#
_symmetry.space_group_name_H-M   'P 1'
#
loop_
_entity.id
_entity.type
_entity.pdbx_description
1 polymer ?
#
loop_
_entity_poly.entity_id
_entity_poly.type
_entity_poly.pdbx_seq_one_letter_code
_entity_poly.pdbx_strand_id
1 'polypeptide(L)' 'MDAVIEAHSTLADAYTIFQSQLQQMEMKMVDLEDWARRNNIRLHGIPEDIKAPEIKEYTTQLVSYQRQKTQNCTWIEYT' A
#
# COMPACT_ATOMS: atom_id res chain seq x y z
N MET A 1 29.65 -26.05 36.16
CA MET A 1 29.90 -25.39 34.86
C MET A 1 28.81 -25.72 33.87
N ASP A 2 28.37 -26.98 33.80
CA ASP A 2 27.37 -27.47 32.82
C ASP A 2 25.99 -26.81 32.94
N ALA A 3 25.48 -26.57 34.17
CA ALA A 3 24.19 -25.90 34.35
C ALA A 3 24.16 -24.44 33.83
N VAL A 4 25.31 -23.76 33.82
CA VAL A 4 25.42 -22.40 33.28
C VAL A 4 25.45 -22.44 31.75
N ILE A 5 26.13 -23.43 31.17
CA ILE A 5 26.18 -23.64 29.73
C ILE A 5 24.78 -23.98 29.19
N GLU A 6 24.04 -24.85 29.87
CA GLU A 6 22.67 -25.24 29.51
C GLU A 6 21.69 -24.05 29.62
N ALA A 7 21.80 -23.25 30.69
CA ALA A 7 21.02 -22.03 30.83
C ALA A 7 21.32 -20.99 29.74
N HIS A 8 22.58 -20.89 29.30
CA HIS A 8 22.96 -19.99 28.21
C HIS A 8 22.42 -20.47 26.85
N SER A 9 22.44 -21.79 26.61
CA SER A 9 21.89 -22.39 25.39
C SER A 9 20.39 -22.14 25.28
N THR A 10 19.65 -22.43 26.35
CA THR A 10 18.18 -22.23 26.37
C THR A 10 17.78 -20.77 26.23
N LEU A 11 18.56 -19.84 26.78
CA LEU A 11 18.36 -18.41 26.58
C LEU A 11 18.62 -17.98 25.13
N ALA A 12 19.67 -18.51 24.50
CA ALA A 12 19.94 -18.25 23.08
C ALA A 12 18.81 -18.76 22.18
N ASP A 13 18.29 -19.95 22.47
CA ASP A 13 17.15 -20.53 21.75
C ASP A 13 15.89 -19.66 21.93
N ALA A 14 15.58 -19.24 23.15
CA ALA A 14 14.46 -18.34 23.42
C ALA A 14 14.60 -17.00 22.68
N TYR A 15 15.81 -16.45 22.63
CA TYR A 15 16.08 -15.21 21.91
C TYR A 15 15.85 -15.35 20.40
N THR A 16 16.32 -16.44 19.79
CA THR A 16 16.11 -16.67 18.35
C THR A 16 14.63 -16.87 18.00
N ILE A 17 13.88 -17.58 18.84
CA ILE A 17 12.43 -17.75 18.69
C ILE A 17 11.74 -16.39 18.77
N PHE A 18 12.07 -15.59 19.79
CA PHE A 18 11.49 -14.25 19.95
C PHE A 18 11.79 -13.33 18.77
N GLN A 19 13.02 -13.34 18.27
CA GLN A 19 13.42 -12.57 17.09
C GLN A 19 12.62 -12.99 15.84
N SER A 20 12.41 -14.31 15.65
CA SER A 20 11.61 -14.81 14.55
C SER A 20 10.13 -14.38 14.63
N GLN A 21 9.57 -14.33 15.85
CA GLN A 21 8.20 -13.88 16.08
C GLN A 21 8.05 -12.39 15.79
N LEU A 22 9.03 -11.57 16.19
CA LEU A 22 9.04 -10.14 15.86
C LEU A 22 9.06 -9.91 14.35
N GLN A 23 9.91 -10.63 13.61
CA GLN A 23 9.95 -10.53 12.14
C GLN A 23 8.62 -10.95 11.51
N GLN A 24 7.97 -12.01 12.02
CA GLN A 24 6.65 -12.42 11.55
C GLN A 24 5.58 -11.37 11.83
N MET A 25 5.63 -10.68 12.97
CA MET A 25 4.71 -9.60 13.30
C MET A 25 4.92 -8.39 12.38
N GLU A 26 6.18 -8.04 12.09
CA GLU A 26 6.51 -6.96 11.17
C GLU A 26 5.95 -7.23 9.76
N MET A 27 6.16 -8.43 9.22
CA MET A 27 5.60 -8.83 7.92
C MET A 27 4.08 -8.75 7.90
N LYS A 28 3.41 -9.22 8.96
CA LYS A 28 1.94 -9.12 9.06
C LYS A 28 1.45 -7.67 9.13
N MET A 29 2.21 -6.76 9.76
CA MET A 29 1.86 -5.35 9.79
C MET A 29 1.95 -4.73 8.39
N VAL A 30 3.00 -5.06 7.63
CA VAL A 30 3.14 -4.62 6.23
C VAL A 30 1.95 -5.11 5.39
N ASP A 31 1.58 -6.38 5.50
CA ASP A 31 0.44 -6.95 4.77
C ASP A 31 -0.88 -6.23 5.12
N LEU A 32 -1.08 -5.88 6.39
CA LEU A 32 -2.27 -5.16 6.84
C LEU A 32 -2.32 -3.73 6.30
N GLU A 33 -1.19 -3.02 6.30
CA GLU A 33 -1.10 -1.67 5.73
C GLU A 33 -1.35 -1.67 4.22
N ASP A 34 -0.84 -2.67 3.52
CA ASP A 34 -1.06 -2.82 2.09
C ASP A 34 -2.51 -3.20 1.78
N TRP A 35 -3.11 -4.09 2.58
CA TRP A 35 -4.52 -4.42 2.44
C TRP A 35 -5.42 -3.20 2.69
N ALA A 36 -5.14 -2.41 3.72
CA ALA A 36 -5.87 -1.19 4.04
C ALA A 36 -5.75 -0.11 2.95
N ARG A 37 -4.61 -0.04 2.26
CA ARG A 37 -4.35 0.94 1.19
C ARG A 37 -4.72 0.45 -0.20
N ARG A 38 -5.08 -0.83 -0.38
CA ARG A 38 -5.28 -1.45 -1.70
C ARG A 38 -6.30 -0.72 -2.60
N ASN A 39 -7.31 -0.09 -2.00
CA ASN A 39 -8.34 0.65 -2.72
C ASN A 39 -8.12 2.17 -2.70
N ASN A 40 -7.01 2.64 -2.12
CA ASN A 40 -6.70 4.06 -2.03
C ASN A 40 -5.89 4.47 -3.27
N ILE A 41 -6.38 5.48 -3.98
CA ILE A 41 -5.68 6.07 -5.14
C ILE A 41 -5.16 7.45 -4.71
N ARG A 42 -3.88 7.71 -4.98
CA ARG A 42 -3.29 9.05 -4.82
C ARG A 42 -3.41 9.81 -6.13
N LEU A 43 -4.10 10.95 -6.10
CA LEU A 43 -4.25 11.83 -7.25
C LEU A 43 -3.32 13.04 -7.08
N HIS A 44 -2.52 13.30 -8.12
CA HIS A 44 -1.60 14.43 -8.18
C HIS A 44 -2.11 15.47 -9.20
N GLY A 45 -1.84 16.75 -8.94
CA GLY A 45 -2.23 17.85 -9.85
C GLY A 45 -3.70 18.28 -9.75
N ILE A 46 -4.39 17.96 -8.65
CA ILE A 46 -5.70 18.55 -8.35
C ILE A 46 -5.49 20.02 -7.94
N PRO A 47 -6.25 20.97 -8.52
CA PRO A 47 -6.20 22.37 -8.10
C PRO A 47 -6.48 22.54 -6.60
N GLU A 48 -5.71 23.40 -5.92
CA GLU A 48 -5.83 23.62 -4.47
C GLU A 48 -7.16 24.26 -4.06
N ASP A 49 -7.84 24.93 -5.00
CA ASP A 49 -9.14 25.57 -4.77
C ASP A 49 -10.27 24.55 -4.55
N ILE A 50 -10.09 23.30 -4.97
CA ILE A 50 -11.08 22.24 -4.82
C ILE A 50 -11.03 21.69 -3.40
N LYS A 51 -12.09 21.94 -2.64
CA LYS A 51 -12.19 21.48 -1.25
C LYS A 51 -12.57 20.01 -1.18
N ALA A 52 -12.21 19.35 -0.08
CA ALA A 52 -12.54 17.95 0.21
C ALA A 52 -13.97 17.48 -0.16
N PRO A 53 -15.06 18.23 0.13
CA PRO A 53 -16.42 17.80 -0.23
C PRO A 53 -16.67 17.72 -1.75
N GLU A 54 -15.94 18.50 -2.55
CA GLU A 54 -16.13 18.64 -4.00
C GLU A 54 -15.25 17.65 -4.81
N ILE A 55 -14.27 17.01 -4.17
CA ILE A 55 -13.34 16.06 -4.82
C ILE A 55 -14.10 14.91 -5.51
N LYS A 56 -15.18 14.42 -4.91
CA LYS A 56 -16.00 13.34 -5.48
C LYS A 56 -16.63 13.76 -6.81
N GLU A 57 -17.15 14.97 -6.87
CA GLU A 57 -17.77 15.49 -8.09
C GLU A 57 -16.72 15.74 -9.16
N TYR A 58 -15.61 16.39 -8.78
CA TYR A 58 -14.48 16.64 -9.67
C TYR A 58 -13.90 15.35 -10.28
N THR A 59 -13.66 14.32 -9.47
CA THR A 59 -13.14 13.02 -9.95
C THR A 59 -14.11 12.34 -10.91
N THR A 60 -15.42 12.45 -10.68
CA THR A 60 -16.45 11.91 -11.58
C THR A 60 -16.43 12.62 -12.94
N GLN A 61 -16.29 13.96 -12.94
CA GLN A 61 -16.16 14.75 -14.16
C GLN A 61 -14.87 14.44 -14.92
N LEU A 62 -13.75 14.22 -14.22
CA LEU A 62 -12.47 13.90 -14.83
C LEU A 62 -12.52 12.55 -15.58
N VAL A 63 -13.12 11.53 -14.96
CA VAL A 63 -13.28 10.21 -15.58
C VAL A 63 -14.20 10.27 -16.80
N SER A 64 -15.32 10.99 -16.72
CA SER A 64 -16.25 11.13 -17.85
C SER A 64 -15.63 11.88 -19.02
N TYR A 65 -14.85 12.93 -18.75
CA TYR A 65 -14.09 13.67 -19.77
C TYR A 65 -13.07 12.78 -20.51
N GLN A 66 -12.29 11.97 -19.79
CA GLN A 66 -11.30 11.07 -20.39
C GLN A 66 -11.95 10.01 -21.29
N ARG A 67 -13.13 9.50 -20.91
CA ARG A 67 -13.90 8.54 -21.72
C ARG A 67 -14.38 9.14 -23.04
N GLN A 68 -14.79 10.40 -23.05
CA GLN A 68 -15.22 11.10 -24.27
C GLN A 68 -14.03 11.37 -25.20
N LYS A 69 -12.88 11.78 -24.64
CA LYS A 69 -11.66 12.03 -25.42
C LYS A 69 -11.14 10.76 -26.10
N THR A 70 -11.17 9.61 -25.42
CA THR A 70 -10.74 8.33 -25.99
C THR A 70 -11.65 7.82 -27.11
N GLN A 71 -12.96 8.08 -27.02
CA GLN A 71 -13.91 7.74 -28.10
C GLN A 71 -13.74 8.61 -29.35
N ASN A 72 -13.29 9.85 -29.18
CA ASN A 72 -13.08 10.78 -30.29
C ASN A 72 -11.69 10.65 -30.97
N CYS A 73 -10.81 9.78 -30.46
CA CYS A 73 -9.44 9.60 -30.98
C CYS A 73 -9.23 8.32 -31.82
N THR A 74 -10.28 7.58 -32.18
CA THR A 74 -10.16 6.39 -33.04
C THR A 74 -10.37 6.73 -34.51
N TRP A 75 -9.47 7.47 -35.16
CA TRP A 75 -9.24 7.45 -36.63
C TRP A 75 -7.91 8.15 -36.95
N ILE A 76 -6.79 7.42 -36.89
CA ILE A 76 -5.65 7.69 -37.77
C ILE A 76 -5.30 6.34 -38.39
N GLU A 77 -5.97 6.04 -39.51
CA GLU A 77 -5.54 4.98 -40.40
C GLU A 77 -4.21 5.43 -41.03
N TYR A 78 -3.14 4.69 -40.74
CA TYR A 78 -1.88 4.85 -41.45
C TYR A 78 -2.08 4.28 -42.85
N THR A 79 -2.10 5.15 -43.85
CA THR A 79 -1.96 4.82 -45.27
C THR A 79 -0.49 4.63 -45.62
#